data_AF-A0A958SL96-F1
#
_entry.id   AF-A0A958SL96-F1
#
_cell.length_a   1.000
_cell.length_b   1.000
_cell.length_c   1.000
_cell.angle_alpha   90.00
_cell.angle_beta   90.00
_cell.angle_gamma   90.00
#
_symmetry.space_group_name_H-M   'P 1'
#
loop_
_entity.id
_entity.type
_entity.pdbx_description
1 polymer ?
#
loop_
_entity_poly.entity_id
_entity_poly.type
_entity_poly.pdbx_seq_one_letter_code
_entity_poly.pdbx_strand_id
1 'polypeptide(L)'
;MVLRLSKILLVMSVFILGSAYAQKQPGANFDVLKQDAMKNLEARKANLETAMSCVSNAKTPQELRTCRQALQVANQKLRGENQDRRGKRRGKMEN
;
A
#
# COMPACT_ATOMS: atom_id res chain seq x y z
N MET A 1 57.69 -2.39 6.23
CA MET A 1 56.56 -1.43 6.30
C MET A 1 55.55 -1.59 5.16
N VAL A 2 55.99 -1.85 3.92
CA VAL A 2 55.13 -1.94 2.72
C VAL A 2 54.04 -3.02 2.79
N LEU A 3 54.31 -4.20 3.37
CA LEU A 3 53.31 -5.28 3.51
C LEU A 3 52.13 -4.93 4.43
N ARG A 4 52.30 -4.01 5.40
CA ARG A 4 51.22 -3.61 6.32
C ARG A 4 50.28 -2.59 5.67
N LEU A 5 50.81 -1.70 4.82
CA LEU A 5 49.99 -0.75 4.05
C LEU A 5 49.12 -1.46 3.01
N SER A 6 49.63 -2.49 2.34
CA SER A 6 48.86 -3.23 1.32
C SER A 6 47.62 -3.92 1.91
N LYS A 7 47.73 -4.50 3.12
CA LYS A 7 46.60 -5.12 3.82
C LYS A 7 45.54 -4.11 4.26
N ILE A 8 45.96 -2.93 4.71
CA ILE A 8 45.05 -1.84 5.10
C ILE A 8 44.29 -1.32 3.87
N LEU A 9 44.97 -1.16 2.73
CA LEU A 9 44.35 -0.74 1.48
C LEU A 9 43.29 -1.73 0.96
N LEU A 10 43.56 -3.03 1.11
CA LEU A 10 42.62 -4.10 0.74
C LEU A 10 41.37 -4.15 1.64
N VAL A 11 41.53 -3.87 2.94
CA VAL A 11 40.39 -3.82 3.87
C VAL A 11 39.53 -2.56 3.61
N MET A 12 40.17 -1.43 3.30
CA MET A 12 39.46 -0.20 2.95
C MET A 12 38.70 -0.31 1.62
N SER A 13 39.26 -1.00 0.62
CA SER A 13 38.54 -1.21 -0.66
C SER A 13 37.28 -2.06 -0.48
N VAL A 14 37.34 -3.13 0.34
CA VAL A 14 36.15 -3.94 0.67
C VAL A 14 35.08 -3.13 1.41
N PHE A 15 35.48 -2.21 2.29
CA PHE A 15 34.53 -1.34 3.00
C PHE A 15 33.83 -0.33 2.08
N ILE A 16 34.56 0.28 1.14
CA ILE A 16 34.02 1.28 0.20
C ILE A 16 33.07 0.62 -0.82
N LEU A 17 33.41 -0.59 -1.29
CA LEU A 17 32.53 -1.38 -2.15
C LEU A 17 31.30 -1.89 -1.39
N GLY A 18 31.44 -2.29 -0.13
CA GLY A 18 30.33 -2.78 0.70
C GLY A 18 29.24 -1.73 0.98
N SER A 19 29.61 -0.45 1.15
CA SER A 19 28.64 0.62 1.39
C SER A 19 27.79 0.98 0.17
N ALA A 20 28.26 0.70 -1.05
CA ALA A 20 27.52 0.96 -2.28
C ALA A 20 26.38 -0.07 -2.51
N TYR A 21 26.52 -1.29 -2.00
CA TYR A 21 25.49 -2.34 -2.11
C TYR A 21 24.38 -2.23 -1.05
N ALA A 22 24.57 -1.45 0.02
CA ALA A 22 23.58 -1.28 1.08
C ALA A 22 22.50 -0.22 0.76
N GLN A 23 22.63 0.52 -0.34
CA GLN A 23 21.75 1.64 -0.70
C GLN A 23 20.47 1.21 -1.46
N LYS A 24 19.97 0.00 -1.23
CA LYS A 24 18.62 -0.41 -1.66
C LYS A 24 17.70 -0.38 -0.43
N GLN A 25 17.31 0.82 -0.02
CA GLN A 25 16.51 1.06 1.19
C GLN A 25 15.19 0.26 1.16
N PRO A 26 15.04 -0.81 1.97
CA PRO A 26 13.82 -1.61 2.00
C PRO A 26 12.65 -0.87 2.68
N GLY A 27 12.93 0.26 3.35
CA GLY A 27 11.98 1.00 4.18
C GLY A 27 11.18 2.10 3.49
N ALA A 28 11.68 2.71 2.41
CA ALA A 28 10.98 3.81 1.72
C ALA A 28 9.61 3.39 1.14
N ASN A 29 9.43 2.09 0.88
CA ASN A 29 8.16 1.53 0.44
C ASN A 29 7.17 1.31 1.58
N PHE A 30 7.62 1.14 2.82
CA PHE A 30 6.73 0.81 3.94
C PHE A 30 5.76 1.95 4.26
N ASP A 31 6.27 3.19 4.39
CA ASP A 31 5.41 4.33 4.74
C ASP A 31 4.39 4.64 3.65
N VAL A 32 4.79 4.53 2.38
CA VAL A 32 3.88 4.68 1.24
C VAL A 32 2.81 3.58 1.26
N LEU A 33 3.20 2.32 1.48
CA LEU A 33 2.26 1.20 1.58
C LEU A 33 1.32 1.35 2.77
N LYS A 34 1.81 1.84 3.91
CA LYS A 34 1.04 2.12 5.11
C LYS A 34 0.02 3.21 4.85
N GLN A 35 0.42 4.36 4.30
CA GLN A 35 -0.51 5.44 3.94
C GLN A 35 -1.57 4.97 2.94
N ASP A 36 -1.16 4.20 1.93
CA ASP A 36 -2.04 3.67 0.90
C ASP A 36 -3.02 2.60 1.44
N ALA A 37 -2.64 1.89 2.50
CA ALA A 37 -3.52 1.00 3.25
C ALA A 37 -4.50 1.79 4.14
N MET A 38 -4.02 2.80 4.87
CA MET A 38 -4.85 3.66 5.70
C MET A 38 -5.95 4.36 4.89
N LYS A 39 -5.61 4.92 3.72
CA LYS A 39 -6.58 5.52 2.80
C LYS A 39 -7.67 4.53 2.37
N ASN A 40 -7.32 3.25 2.17
CA ASN A 40 -8.32 2.23 1.81
C ASN A 40 -9.25 1.91 2.97
N LEU A 41 -8.70 1.84 4.18
CA LEU A 41 -9.49 1.61 5.40
C LEU A 41 -10.44 2.78 5.67
N GLU A 42 -9.96 4.02 5.53
CA GLU A 42 -10.78 5.23 5.68
C GLU A 42 -11.93 5.25 4.66
N ALA A 43 -11.66 4.95 3.39
CA ALA A 43 -12.69 4.88 2.36
C ALA A 43 -13.75 3.80 2.67
N ARG A 44 -13.32 2.64 3.19
CA ARG A 44 -14.23 1.56 3.61
C ARG A 44 -15.06 1.96 4.83
N LYS A 45 -14.45 2.62 5.81
CA LYS A 45 -15.13 3.12 7.00
C LYS A 45 -16.20 4.12 6.62
N ALA A 46 -15.88 5.13 5.79
CA ALA A 46 -16.84 6.12 5.32
C ALA A 46 -18.00 5.48 4.55
N ASN A 47 -17.73 4.45 3.72
CA ASN A 47 -18.78 3.72 3.01
C ASN A 47 -19.72 2.97 3.98
N LEU A 48 -19.17 2.36 5.02
CA LEU A 48 -19.97 1.69 6.05
C LEU A 48 -20.80 2.68 6.89
N GLU A 49 -20.24 3.82 7.26
CA GLU A 49 -20.96 4.88 7.97
C GLU A 49 -22.12 5.42 7.12
N THR A 50 -21.88 5.65 5.82
CA THR A 50 -22.92 6.05 4.88
C THR A 50 -24.03 5.01 4.78
N ALA A 51 -23.66 3.72 4.68
CA ALA A 51 -24.64 2.64 4.62
C ALA A 51 -25.45 2.53 5.91
N MET A 52 -24.78 2.64 7.07
CA MET A 52 -25.42 2.62 8.38
C MET A 52 -26.43 3.77 8.49
N SER A 53 -26.01 4.99 8.15
CA SER A 53 -26.90 6.16 8.13
C SER A 53 -28.09 5.97 7.19
N CYS A 54 -27.87 5.43 5.98
CA CYS A 54 -28.95 5.16 5.03
C CYS A 54 -29.98 4.17 5.61
N VAL A 55 -29.50 3.05 6.15
CA VAL A 55 -30.37 2.01 6.73
C VAL A 55 -31.08 2.50 7.98
N SER A 56 -30.42 3.27 8.84
CA SER A 56 -31.03 3.83 10.04
C SER A 56 -32.12 4.86 9.75
N ASN A 57 -32.05 5.55 8.61
CA ASN A 57 -33.05 6.55 8.23
C ASN A 57 -34.17 5.99 7.32
N ALA A 58 -33.97 4.81 6.73
CA ALA A 58 -34.96 4.18 5.87
C ALA A 58 -36.19 3.71 6.69
N LYS A 59 -37.38 4.09 6.24
CA LYS A 59 -38.67 3.75 6.88
C LYS A 59 -39.44 2.70 6.09
N THR A 60 -39.09 2.49 4.82
CA THR A 60 -39.81 1.61 3.92
C THR A 60 -38.90 0.53 3.29
N PRO A 61 -39.48 -0.62 2.85
CA PRO A 61 -38.73 -1.64 2.14
C PRO A 61 -38.08 -1.14 0.85
N GLN A 62 -38.71 -0.20 0.15
CA GLN A 62 -38.17 0.43 -1.05
C GLN A 62 -36.91 1.23 -0.74
N GLU A 63 -36.92 2.05 0.31
CA GLU A 63 -35.72 2.81 0.74
C GLU A 63 -34.58 1.87 1.16
N LEU A 64 -34.88 0.78 1.85
CA LEU A 64 -33.87 -0.24 2.20
C LEU A 64 -33.25 -0.90 0.96
N ARG A 65 -34.03 -1.15 -0.08
CA ARG A 65 -33.52 -1.67 -1.36
C ARG A 65 -32.60 -0.66 -2.04
N THR A 66 -32.95 0.62 -2.02
CA THR A 66 -32.09 1.70 -2.54
C THR A 66 -30.78 1.78 -1.77
N CYS A 67 -30.81 1.73 -0.43
CA CYS A 67 -29.59 1.68 0.40
C CYS A 67 -28.71 0.48 0.04
N ARG A 68 -29.30 -0.71 -0.14
CA ARG A 68 -28.56 -1.92 -0.53
C ARG A 68 -27.89 -1.76 -1.91
N GLN A 69 -28.61 -1.23 -2.90
CA GLN A 69 -28.07 -1.00 -4.24
C GLN A 69 -26.90 -0.01 -4.22
N ALA A 70 -27.07 1.12 -3.51
CA ALA A 70 -26.01 2.11 -3.35
C ALA A 70 -24.75 1.51 -2.71
N LEU A 71 -24.92 0.74 -1.62
CA LEU A 71 -23.82 0.04 -0.96
C LEU A 71 -23.14 -0.98 -1.88
N GLN A 72 -23.90 -1.70 -2.70
CA GLN A 72 -23.35 -2.67 -3.65
C GLN A 72 -22.48 -1.99 -4.71
N VAL A 73 -22.94 -0.88 -5.29
CA VAL A 73 -22.17 -0.09 -6.27
C VAL A 73 -20.89 0.45 -5.65
N ALA A 74 -20.98 1.04 -4.45
CA ALA A 74 -19.81 1.55 -3.75
C ALA A 74 -18.77 0.45 -3.44
N ASN A 75 -19.24 -0.73 -3.02
CA ASN A 75 -18.36 -1.87 -2.76
C ASN A 75 -17.72 -2.44 -4.03
N GLN A 76 -18.43 -2.45 -5.17
CA GLN A 76 -17.86 -2.85 -6.45
C GLN A 76 -16.72 -1.90 -6.86
N LYS A 77 -16.93 -0.58 -6.73
CA LYS A 77 -15.89 0.41 -7.01
C LYS A 77 -14.64 0.18 -6.15
N LEU A 78 -14.80 0.03 -4.83
CA LEU A 78 -13.69 -0.23 -3.91
C LEU A 78 -12.95 -1.55 -4.21
N ARG A 79 -13.66 -2.56 -4.74
CA ARG A 79 -13.05 -3.83 -5.17
C ARG A 79 -12.24 -3.64 -6.44
N GLY A 80 -12.77 -2.92 -7.43
CA GLY A 80 -12.07 -2.61 -8.68
C GLY A 80 -10.78 -1.83 -8.44
N GLU A 81 -10.84 -0.74 -7.66
CA GLU A 81 -9.66 0.05 -7.31
C GLU A 81 -8.57 -0.79 -6.61
N ASN A 82 -8.97 -1.74 -5.77
CA ASN A 82 -8.05 -2.66 -5.11
C ASN A 82 -7.44 -3.69 -6.09
N GLN A 83 -8.20 -4.16 -7.07
CA GLN A 83 -7.70 -5.05 -8.11
C GLN A 83 -6.68 -4.32 -9.00
N ASP A 84 -6.98 -3.10 -9.44
CA ASP A 84 -6.06 -2.27 -10.23
C ASP A 84 -4.75 -1.99 -9.48
N ARG A 85 -4.85 -1.66 -8.18
CA ARG A 85 -3.67 -1.47 -7.33
C ARG A 85 -2.83 -2.75 -7.23
N ARG A 86 -3.46 -3.91 -7.09
CA ARG A 86 -2.75 -5.21 -7.06
C ARG A 86 -2.11 -5.52 -8.42
N GLY A 87 -2.80 -5.24 -9.52
CA GLY A 87 -2.26 -5.40 -10.88
C GLY A 87 -1.02 -4.54 -11.10
N LYS A 88 -1.08 -3.24 -10.77
CA LYS A 88 0.06 -2.31 -10.86
C LYS A 88 1.26 -2.76 -10.01
N ARG A 89 1.01 -3.35 -8.83
CA ARG A 89 2.08 -3.89 -7.97
C ARG A 89 2.72 -5.14 -8.58
N ARG A 90 1.94 -6.04 -9.16
CA ARG A 90 2.45 -7.25 -9.85
C ARG A 90 3.28 -6.89 -11.08
N GLY A 91 2.79 -6.01 -11.95
CA GLY A 91 3.52 -5.58 -13.14
C GLY A 91 4.80 -4.78 -12.84
N LYS A 92 4.94 -4.21 -11.64
CA LYS A 92 6.20 -3.60 -11.16
C LYS A 92 7.22 -4.59 -10.62
N MET A 93 6.82 -5.83 -10.31
CA MET A 93 7.72 -6.90 -9.85
C MET A 93 8.23 -7.78 -11.01
N GLU A 94 7.57 -7.73 -12.17
CA GLU A 94 7.89 -8.51 -13.37
C GLU A 94 8.81 -7.77 -14.35
N ASN A 95 9.06 -6.48 -14.14
CA ASN A 95 10.02 -5.64 -14.87
C ASN A 95 11.19 -5.25 -13.97
#